data_AF-A0A7C5LUY0-F1
#
_entry.id   AF-A0A7C5LUY0-F1
#
_cell.length_a   1.000
_cell.length_b   1.000
_cell.length_c   1.000
_cell.angle_alpha   90.00
_cell.angle_beta   90.00
_cell.angle_gamma   90.00
#
_symmetry.space_group_name_H-M   'P 1'
#
loop_
_entity.id
_entity.type
_entity.pdbx_description
1 polymer ?
#
loop_
_entity_poly.entity_id
_entity_poly.type
_entity_poly.pdbx_seq_one_letter_code
_entity_poly.pdbx_strand_id
1 'polypeptide(L)'
;GLILLGAAPCTAMVFVWSQLTKGDPAYTLAQVSINDTIMVFAFAPIVAFLLDVTDIAVPWATLILSVVLYVLLPLAAGILARSILMKRGGEAAVERFIQKIKPFSVIGLLATVVLLFGFQGHVILKNPLLIVLIAIPIMIQSYGIFALAYGWAYVWKVPFKIAAPCAMIGTSNFFELAVAVAISLFGLSSGAALATVVGVLVEVPVMLSLVSFANRTKNHFPS
;
A
#
# COMPACT_ATOMS: atom_id res chain seq x y z
N GLY A 1 -2.44 -6.51 -13.84
CA GLY A 1 -1.61 -5.41 -13.31
C GLY A 1 -2.45 -4.48 -12.46
N LEU A 2 -3.24 -3.60 -13.08
CA LEU A 2 -4.11 -2.64 -12.37
C LEU A 2 -5.05 -3.29 -11.34
N ILE A 3 -5.67 -4.43 -11.68
CA ILE A 3 -6.52 -5.19 -10.73
C ILE A 3 -5.74 -5.62 -9.48
N LEU A 4 -4.53 -6.17 -9.67
CA LEU A 4 -3.68 -6.60 -8.55
C LEU A 4 -3.25 -5.42 -7.68
N LEU A 5 -2.95 -4.28 -8.30
CA LEU A 5 -2.58 -3.05 -7.59
C LEU A 5 -3.77 -2.52 -6.78
N GLY A 6 -4.95 -2.39 -7.40
CA GLY A 6 -6.13 -1.84 -6.74
C GLY A 6 -6.77 -2.75 -5.69
N ALA A 7 -6.57 -4.06 -5.77
CA ALA A 7 -7.06 -5.01 -4.77
C ALA A 7 -6.14 -5.14 -3.54
N ALA A 8 -4.92 -4.62 -3.59
CA ALA A 8 -3.94 -4.70 -2.51
C ALA A 8 -3.93 -3.39 -1.73
N PRO A 9 -4.61 -3.28 -0.57
CA PRO A 9 -4.63 -2.04 0.21
C PRO A 9 -3.27 -1.80 0.90
N CYS A 10 -2.84 -0.54 0.97
CA CYS A 10 -1.54 -0.19 1.58
C CYS A 10 -1.50 -0.39 3.10
N THR A 11 -0.33 -0.78 3.61
CA THR A 11 -0.12 -1.09 5.03
C THR A 11 0.95 -0.19 5.67
N ALA A 12 2.12 -0.09 5.03
CA ALA A 12 3.28 0.61 5.58
C ALA A 12 3.32 2.11 5.23
N MET A 13 3.11 2.47 3.97
CA MET A 13 3.28 3.86 3.49
C MET A 13 2.24 4.81 4.07
N VAL A 14 1.09 4.27 4.46
CA VAL A 14 0.04 4.92 5.24
C VAL A 14 0.57 5.68 6.45
N PHE A 15 1.53 5.11 7.18
CA PHE A 15 2.09 5.78 8.36
C PHE A 15 2.85 7.06 7.98
N VAL A 16 3.51 7.07 6.82
CA VAL A 16 4.18 8.28 6.30
C VAL A 16 3.13 9.33 5.94
N TRP A 17 2.07 8.94 5.23
CA TRP A 17 0.98 9.85 4.86
C TRP A 17 0.25 10.43 6.08
N SER A 18 -0.01 9.59 7.09
CA SER A 18 -0.58 10.02 8.37
C SER A 18 0.35 11.00 9.10
N GLN A 19 1.66 10.72 9.14
CA GLN A 19 2.63 11.65 9.73
C GLN A 19 2.70 13.00 8.99
N LEU A 20 2.70 12.99 7.66
CA LEU A 20 2.71 14.22 6.86
C LEU A 20 1.41 15.04 6.99
N THR A 21 0.29 14.38 7.32
CA THR A 21 -0.99 15.03 7.62
C THR A 21 -1.21 15.32 9.11
N LYS A 22 -0.24 15.02 9.99
CA LYS A 22 -0.35 15.14 11.45
C LYS A 22 -1.56 14.38 12.01
N GLY A 23 -1.82 13.21 11.44
CA GLY A 23 -2.86 12.28 11.85
C GLY A 23 -2.62 11.65 13.22
N ASP A 24 -3.66 11.01 13.76
CA ASP A 24 -3.57 10.26 15.00
C ASP A 24 -2.86 8.91 14.78
N PRO A 25 -1.71 8.65 15.43
CA PRO A 25 -0.95 7.42 15.25
C PRO A 25 -1.70 6.17 15.74
N ALA A 26 -2.48 6.27 16.81
CA ALA A 26 -3.22 5.15 17.38
C ALA A 26 -4.38 4.75 16.48
N TYR A 27 -5.11 5.73 15.93
CA TYR A 27 -6.14 5.49 14.93
C TYR A 27 -5.56 4.87 13.65
N THR A 28 -4.45 5.43 13.16
CA THR A 28 -3.75 4.91 11.97
C THR A 28 -3.34 3.45 12.17
N LEU A 29 -2.76 3.13 13.33
CA LEU A 29 -2.38 1.76 13.67
C LEU A 29 -3.59 0.82 13.71
N ALA A 30 -4.70 1.23 14.33
CA ALA A 30 -5.91 0.42 14.40
C ALA A 30 -6.48 0.16 12.99
N GLN A 31 -6.53 1.18 12.15
CA GLN A 31 -7.05 1.07 10.79
C GLN A 31 -6.18 0.15 9.92
N VAL A 32 -4.85 0.31 9.97
CA VAL A 32 -3.92 -0.60 9.27
C VAL A 32 -4.07 -2.04 9.78
N SER A 33 -4.18 -2.23 11.09
CA SER A 33 -4.35 -3.58 11.66
C SER A 33 -5.62 -4.28 11.16
N ILE A 34 -6.73 -3.54 11.08
CA ILE A 34 -7.99 -4.04 10.53
C ILE A 34 -7.84 -4.35 9.04
N ASN A 35 -7.23 -3.44 8.29
CA ASN A 35 -6.97 -3.61 6.85
C ASN A 35 -6.15 -4.86 6.57
N ASP A 36 -5.05 -5.07 7.31
CA ASP A 36 -4.16 -6.23 7.15
C ASP A 36 -4.89 -7.53 7.50
N THR A 37 -5.72 -7.51 8.55
CA THR A 37 -6.54 -8.67 8.94
C THR A 37 -7.52 -9.04 7.83
N ILE A 38 -8.19 -8.05 7.24
CA ILE A 38 -9.10 -8.26 6.12
C ILE A 38 -8.32 -8.79 4.91
N MET A 39 -7.16 -8.20 4.60
CA MET A 39 -6.33 -8.59 3.47
C MET A 39 -5.94 -10.07 3.52
N VAL A 40 -5.55 -10.60 4.68
CA VAL A 40 -5.15 -12.02 4.84
C VAL A 40 -6.21 -12.99 4.31
N PHE A 41 -7.50 -12.68 4.51
CA PHE A 41 -8.60 -13.55 4.12
C PHE A 41 -9.26 -13.14 2.80
N ALA A 42 -9.36 -11.84 2.53
CA ALA A 42 -10.14 -11.29 1.42
C ALA A 42 -9.32 -11.05 0.16
N PHE A 43 -7.99 -10.86 0.24
CA PHE A 43 -7.17 -10.52 -0.92
C PHE A 43 -7.22 -11.61 -2.00
N ALA A 44 -6.92 -12.86 -1.65
CA ALA A 44 -6.92 -13.95 -2.62
C ALA A 44 -8.31 -14.19 -3.24
N PRO A 45 -9.43 -14.23 -2.48
CA PRO A 45 -10.77 -14.31 -3.05
C PRO A 45 -11.14 -13.13 -3.97
N ILE A 46 -10.84 -11.89 -3.57
CA ILE A 46 -11.15 -10.70 -4.37
C ILE A 46 -10.37 -10.72 -5.68
N VAL A 47 -9.06 -10.99 -5.62
CA VAL A 47 -8.21 -11.07 -6.81
C VAL A 47 -8.65 -12.21 -7.72
N ALA A 48 -8.95 -13.39 -7.16
CA ALA A 48 -9.46 -14.52 -7.93
C ALA A 48 -10.76 -14.16 -8.66
N PHE A 49 -11.72 -13.57 -7.95
CA PHE A 49 -12.98 -13.12 -8.54
C PHE A 49 -12.76 -12.08 -9.66
N LEU A 50 -11.92 -11.07 -9.42
CA LEU A 50 -11.67 -10.02 -10.42
C LEU A 50 -10.89 -10.52 -11.64
N LEU A 51 -9.99 -11.50 -11.48
CA LEU A 51 -9.26 -12.10 -12.59
C LEU A 51 -10.13 -13.07 -13.41
N ASP A 52 -11.00 -13.83 -12.74
CA ASP A 52 -11.96 -14.73 -13.38
C ASP A 52 -12.94 -13.95 -14.27
N VAL A 53 -13.43 -12.80 -13.81
CA VAL A 53 -14.26 -11.88 -14.60
C VAL A 53 -13.54 -11.33 -15.84
N THR A 54 -12.21 -11.44 -15.91
CA THR A 54 -11.41 -11.04 -17.07
C THR A 54 -10.89 -12.21 -17.92
N ASP A 55 -11.42 -13.43 -17.73
CA ASP A 55 -11.00 -14.66 -18.42
C ASP A 55 -9.50 -15.00 -18.25
N ILE A 56 -8.88 -14.51 -17.17
CA ILE A 56 -7.48 -14.79 -16.85
C ILE A 56 -7.43 -15.96 -15.87
N ALA A 57 -6.70 -17.02 -16.23
CA ALA A 57 -6.53 -18.21 -15.40
C ALA A 57 -6.02 -17.84 -14.00
N VAL A 58 -6.81 -18.17 -12.96
CA VAL A 58 -6.50 -17.85 -11.56
C VAL A 58 -5.46 -18.83 -11.00
N PRO A 59 -4.25 -18.37 -10.64
CA PRO A 59 -3.18 -19.21 -10.14
C PRO A 59 -3.25 -19.31 -8.62
N TRP A 60 -4.23 -20.07 -8.11
CA TRP A 60 -4.52 -20.21 -6.68
C TRP A 60 -3.31 -20.60 -5.83
N ALA A 61 -2.47 -21.53 -6.33
CA ALA A 61 -1.26 -21.95 -5.63
C ALA A 61 -0.31 -20.77 -5.38
N THR A 62 -0.11 -19.93 -6.39
CA THR A 62 0.77 -18.77 -6.28
C THR A 62 0.17 -17.67 -5.42
N LEU A 63 -1.14 -17.40 -5.53
CA LEU A 63 -1.82 -16.42 -4.68
C LEU A 63 -1.73 -16.81 -3.19
N ILE A 64 -2.01 -18.07 -2.86
CA ILE A 64 -1.91 -18.58 -1.49
C ILE A 64 -0.45 -18.51 -1.00
N LEU A 65 0.50 -18.98 -1.82
CA LEU A 65 1.92 -18.93 -1.47
C LEU A 65 2.39 -17.49 -1.21
N SER A 66 1.96 -16.52 -2.02
CA SER A 66 2.27 -15.11 -1.82
C SER A 66 1.70 -14.59 -0.50
N VAL A 67 0.45 -14.91 -0.15
CA VAL A 67 -0.13 -14.50 1.15
C VAL A 67 0.66 -15.13 2.31
N VAL A 68 1.02 -16.41 2.21
CA VAL A 68 1.80 -17.10 3.25
C VAL A 68 3.19 -16.45 3.41
N LEU A 69 3.91 -16.24 2.32
CA LEU A 69 5.29 -15.74 2.36
C LEU A 69 5.38 -14.26 2.68
N TYR A 70 4.50 -13.41 2.13
CA TYR A 70 4.59 -11.96 2.28
C TYR A 70 3.79 -11.41 3.47
N VAL A 71 2.79 -12.14 3.97
CA VAL A 71 1.94 -11.66 5.07
C VAL A 71 2.07 -12.54 6.31
N LEU A 72 1.74 -13.84 6.20
CA LEU A 72 1.68 -14.71 7.38
C LEU A 72 3.05 -14.93 8.02
N LEU A 73 4.09 -15.20 7.22
CA LEU A 73 5.43 -15.49 7.72
C LEU A 73 6.07 -14.27 8.42
N PRO A 74 6.07 -13.05 7.84
CA PRO A 74 6.54 -11.84 8.52
C PRO A 74 5.74 -11.51 9.78
N LEU A 75 4.41 -11.69 9.75
CA LEU A 75 3.54 -11.45 10.90
C LEU A 75 3.87 -12.40 12.06
N ALA A 76 4.00 -13.70 11.77
CA ALA A 76 4.36 -14.71 12.77
C ALA A 76 5.75 -14.42 13.37
N ALA A 77 6.73 -14.08 12.52
CA ALA A 77 8.06 -13.70 12.96
C ALA A 77 8.03 -12.44 13.85
N GLY A 78 7.21 -11.44 13.50
CA GLY A 78 7.00 -10.21 14.28
C GLY A 78 6.37 -10.48 15.65
N ILE A 79 5.34 -11.33 15.72
CA ILE A 79 4.68 -11.73 16.98
C ILE A 79 5.65 -12.48 17.88
N LEU A 80 6.44 -13.42 17.32
CA LEU A 80 7.46 -14.16 18.06
C LEU A 80 8.55 -13.22 18.59
N ALA A 81 9.08 -12.34 17.74
CA ALA A 81 10.09 -11.36 18.13
C ALA A 81 9.57 -10.44 19.24
N ARG A 82 8.35 -9.91 19.10
CA ARG A 82 7.70 -9.07 20.13
C ARG A 82 7.52 -9.84 21.43
N SER A 83 7.04 -11.08 21.38
CA SER A 83 6.84 -11.91 22.57
C SER A 83 8.13 -12.18 23.32
N ILE A 84 9.23 -12.45 22.60
CA ILE A 84 10.56 -12.65 23.19
C ILE A 84 11.10 -11.35 23.81
N LEU A 85 10.97 -10.22 23.11
CA LEU A 85 11.44 -8.92 23.58
C LEU A 85 10.65 -8.42 24.80
N MET A 86 9.32 -8.60 24.80
CA MET A 86 8.47 -8.28 25.95
C MET A 86 8.88 -9.07 27.19
N LYS A 87 9.20 -10.36 27.05
CA LYS A 87 9.70 -11.20 28.17
C LYS A 87 11.08 -10.77 28.68
N ARG A 88 11.94 -10.20 27.83
CA ARG A 88 13.33 -9.83 28.18
C ARG A 88 13.49 -8.43 28.75
N GLY A 89 12.66 -7.47 28.36
CA GLY A 89 12.83 -6.08 28.78
C GLY A 89 11.62 -5.18 28.56
N GLY A 90 10.42 -5.76 28.46
CA GLY A 90 9.17 -5.02 28.34
C GLY A 90 9.09 -4.13 27.09
N GLU A 91 8.26 -3.09 27.16
CA GLU A 91 8.02 -2.18 26.05
C GLU A 91 9.30 -1.46 25.58
N ALA A 92 10.19 -1.08 26.51
CA ALA A 92 11.43 -0.40 26.19
C ALA A 92 12.41 -1.26 25.36
N ALA A 93 12.35 -2.60 25.47
CA ALA A 93 13.14 -3.50 24.62
C ALA A 93 12.55 -3.59 23.20
N VAL A 94 11.22 -3.60 23.08
CA VAL A 94 10.52 -3.59 21.80
C VAL A 94 10.79 -2.27 21.06
N GLU A 95 10.69 -1.14 21.75
CA GLU A 95 10.90 0.18 21.15
C GLU A 95 12.34 0.35 20.64
N ARG A 96 13.34 -0.06 21.44
CA ARG A 96 14.75 -0.07 20.99
C ARG A 96 14.99 -0.95 19.77
N PHE A 97 14.33 -2.11 19.70
CA PHE A 97 14.41 -3.00 18.54
C PHE A 97 13.79 -2.37 17.29
N ILE A 98 12.61 -1.76 17.42
CA ILE A 98 11.93 -1.05 16.33
C ILE A 98 12.82 0.07 15.78
N GLN A 99 13.40 0.89 16.65
CA GLN A 99 14.29 1.99 16.23
C GLN A 99 15.53 1.47 15.48
N LYS A 100 16.07 0.30 15.87
CA LYS A 100 17.22 -0.31 15.20
C LYS A 100 16.87 -0.90 13.83
N ILE A 101 15.68 -1.46 13.65
CA ILE A 101 15.24 -2.09 12.38
C ILE A 101 14.70 -1.08 11.38
N LYS A 102 14.08 0.01 11.85
CA LYS A 102 13.51 1.06 11.00
C LYS A 102 14.41 1.49 9.80
N PRO A 103 15.71 1.79 9.98
CA PRO A 103 16.57 2.16 8.84
C PRO A 103 16.75 1.02 7.83
N PHE A 104 16.85 -0.25 8.27
CA PHE A 104 16.97 -1.40 7.38
C PHE A 104 15.70 -1.61 6.54
N SER A 105 14.52 -1.36 7.13
CA SER A 105 13.25 -1.41 6.38
C SER A 105 13.21 -0.35 5.27
N VAL A 106 13.65 0.89 5.56
CA VAL A 106 13.74 1.96 4.57
C VAL A 106 14.74 1.61 3.46
N ILE A 107 15.90 1.07 3.81
CA ILE A 107 16.91 0.62 2.82
C ILE A 107 16.35 -0.50 1.93
N GLY A 108 15.68 -1.49 2.52
CA GLY A 108 15.04 -2.58 1.77
C GLY A 108 13.99 -2.07 0.79
N LEU A 109 13.11 -1.18 1.25
CA LEU A 109 12.10 -0.52 0.42
C LEU A 109 12.74 0.23 -0.76
N LEU A 110 13.72 1.09 -0.48
CA LEU A 110 14.42 1.87 -1.51
C LEU A 110 15.18 0.96 -2.48
N ALA A 111 15.82 -0.10 -1.99
CA ALA A 111 16.51 -1.07 -2.84
C ALA A 111 15.53 -1.79 -3.78
N THR A 112 14.37 -2.22 -3.29
CA THR A 112 13.32 -2.82 -4.13
C THR A 112 12.85 -1.83 -5.20
N VAL A 113 12.59 -0.58 -4.84
CA VAL A 113 12.21 0.48 -5.79
C VAL A 113 13.30 0.66 -6.86
N VAL A 114 14.56 0.83 -6.46
CA VAL A 114 15.69 1.00 -7.39
C VAL A 114 15.84 -0.19 -8.32
N LEU A 115 15.72 -1.43 -7.81
CA LEU A 115 15.81 -2.63 -8.62
C LEU A 115 14.64 -2.73 -9.61
N LEU A 116 13.41 -2.44 -9.19
CA LEU A 116 12.24 -2.47 -10.07
C LEU A 116 12.36 -1.45 -11.21
N PHE A 117 12.72 -0.21 -10.90
CA PHE A 117 12.94 0.82 -11.93
C PHE A 117 14.17 0.51 -12.79
N GLY A 118 15.22 -0.08 -12.21
CA GLY A 118 16.41 -0.51 -12.96
C GLY A 118 16.06 -1.59 -13.99
N PHE A 119 15.28 -2.60 -13.61
CA PHE A 119 14.88 -3.67 -14.51
C PHE A 119 13.84 -3.25 -15.55
N GLN A 120 12.95 -2.32 -15.21
CA GLN A 120 11.88 -1.89 -16.13
C GLN A 120 12.15 -0.57 -16.85
N GLY A 121 13.24 0.12 -16.55
CA GLY A 121 13.55 1.45 -17.11
C GLY A 121 13.56 1.50 -18.64
N HIS A 122 14.07 0.46 -19.31
CA HIS A 122 14.08 0.41 -20.78
C HIS A 122 12.68 0.29 -21.38
N VAL A 123 11.80 -0.48 -20.73
CA VAL A 123 10.40 -0.65 -21.18
C VAL A 123 9.62 0.65 -20.97
N ILE A 124 9.87 1.32 -19.84
CA ILE A 124 9.30 2.61 -19.49
C ILE A 124 9.66 3.66 -20.55
N LEU A 125 10.94 3.78 -20.91
CA LEU A 125 11.42 4.76 -21.90
C LEU A 125 10.92 4.48 -23.32
N LYS A 126 10.75 3.21 -23.70
CA LYS A 126 10.28 2.83 -25.04
C LYS A 126 8.78 3.02 -25.26
N ASN A 127 7.96 2.99 -24.21
CA ASN A 127 6.50 2.99 -24.32
C ASN A 127 5.84 4.11 -23.49
N PRO A 128 6.13 5.40 -23.75
CA PRO A 128 5.60 6.51 -22.96
C PRO A 128 4.06 6.62 -23.04
N LEU A 129 3.47 6.29 -24.19
CA LEU A 129 2.01 6.29 -24.36
C LEU A 129 1.32 5.25 -23.47
N LEU A 130 1.95 4.08 -23.29
CA LEU A 130 1.43 3.01 -22.44
C LEU A 130 1.46 3.43 -20.97
N ILE A 131 2.51 4.13 -20.54
CA ILE A 131 2.60 4.71 -19.19
C ILE A 131 1.46 5.69 -18.93
N VAL A 132 1.22 6.62 -19.86
CA VAL A 132 0.13 7.60 -19.74
C VAL A 132 -1.22 6.89 -19.67
N LEU A 133 -1.44 5.87 -20.51
CA LEU A 133 -2.66 5.08 -20.51
C LEU A 133 -2.90 4.35 -19.18
N ILE A 134 -1.85 3.90 -18.50
CA ILE A 134 -1.93 3.28 -17.16
C ILE A 134 -2.09 4.34 -16.06
N ALA A 135 -1.40 5.47 -16.18
CA ALA A 135 -1.38 6.53 -15.19
C ALA A 135 -2.76 7.18 -15.03
N ILE A 136 -3.49 7.39 -16.13
CA ILE A 136 -4.79 8.05 -16.11
C ILE A 136 -5.81 7.30 -15.22
N PRO A 137 -6.07 6.00 -15.42
CA PRO A 137 -6.94 5.22 -14.54
C PRO A 137 -6.51 5.25 -13.08
N ILE A 138 -5.21 5.14 -12.80
CA ILE A 138 -4.68 5.15 -11.42
C ILE A 138 -4.93 6.52 -10.77
N MET A 139 -4.67 7.61 -11.49
CA MET A 139 -4.95 8.95 -10.99
C MET A 139 -6.44 9.14 -10.70
N ILE A 140 -7.31 8.76 -11.65
CA ILE A 140 -8.76 8.87 -11.49
C ILE A 140 -9.22 8.06 -10.27
N GLN A 141 -8.73 6.83 -10.13
CA GLN A 141 -9.03 5.97 -8.99
C GLN A 141 -8.56 6.61 -7.69
N SER A 142 -7.31 7.07 -7.60
CA SER A 142 -6.75 7.64 -6.37
C SER A 142 -7.45 8.94 -5.97
N TYR A 143 -7.62 9.89 -6.89
CA TYR A 143 -8.34 11.13 -6.59
C TYR A 143 -9.82 10.86 -6.28
N GLY A 144 -10.44 9.90 -6.96
CA GLY A 144 -11.82 9.49 -6.73
C GLY A 144 -12.04 8.90 -5.34
N ILE A 145 -11.23 7.90 -4.95
CA ILE A 145 -11.32 7.29 -3.62
C ILE A 145 -11.03 8.32 -2.53
N PHE A 146 -10.01 9.16 -2.72
CA PHE A 146 -9.71 10.24 -1.79
C PHE A 146 -10.88 11.21 -1.65
N ALA A 147 -11.44 11.69 -2.76
CA ALA A 147 -12.54 12.65 -2.73
C ALA A 147 -13.78 12.07 -2.04
N LEU A 148 -14.09 10.79 -2.29
CA LEU A 148 -15.19 10.09 -1.63
C LEU A 148 -14.92 9.94 -0.13
N ALA A 149 -13.78 9.36 0.27
CA ALA A 149 -13.48 9.11 1.67
C ALA A 149 -13.32 10.41 2.47
N TYR A 150 -12.59 11.38 1.93
CA TYR A 150 -12.34 12.67 2.58
C TYR A 150 -13.60 13.55 2.63
N GLY A 151 -14.38 13.57 1.54
CA GLY A 151 -15.66 14.27 1.49
C GLY A 151 -16.69 13.66 2.43
N TRP A 152 -16.73 12.33 2.53
CA TRP A 152 -17.64 11.66 3.46
C TRP A 152 -17.25 11.92 4.93
N ALA A 153 -15.95 11.87 5.24
CA ALA A 153 -15.45 12.22 6.56
C ALA A 153 -15.75 13.68 6.94
N TYR A 154 -15.74 14.59 5.96
CA TYR A 154 -16.16 15.97 6.13
C TYR A 154 -17.65 16.09 6.47
N VAL A 155 -18.53 15.39 5.74
CA VAL A 155 -19.98 15.37 5.99
C VAL A 155 -20.30 14.83 7.38
N TRP A 156 -19.59 13.79 7.82
CA TRP A 156 -19.73 13.22 9.16
C TRP A 156 -19.03 14.01 10.27
N LYS A 157 -18.40 15.15 9.96
CA LYS A 157 -17.70 15.98 10.93
C LYS A 157 -16.65 15.19 11.73
N VAL A 158 -15.98 14.26 11.07
CA VAL A 158 -14.87 13.51 11.67
C VAL A 158 -13.69 14.46 11.89
N PRO A 159 -12.99 14.44 13.03
CA PRO A 159 -11.82 15.31 13.25
C PRO A 159 -10.75 15.11 12.18
N PHE A 160 -10.06 16.18 11.78
CA PHE A 160 -9.04 16.14 10.71
C PHE A 160 -7.98 15.05 10.92
N LYS A 161 -7.56 14.86 12.18
CA LYS A 161 -6.55 13.87 12.58
C LYS A 161 -6.96 12.42 12.28
N ILE A 162 -8.24 12.18 12.08
CA ILE A 162 -8.83 10.88 11.75
C ILE A 162 -9.24 10.87 10.26
N ALA A 163 -9.88 11.94 9.79
CA ALA A 163 -10.38 12.07 8.43
C ALA A 163 -9.26 11.98 7.37
N ALA A 164 -8.14 12.67 7.60
CA ALA A 164 -7.03 12.67 6.64
C ALA A 164 -6.35 11.29 6.55
N PRO A 165 -5.91 10.63 7.65
CA PRO A 165 -5.37 9.27 7.56
C PRO A 165 -6.37 8.27 6.97
N CYS A 166 -7.65 8.36 7.32
CA CYS A 166 -8.68 7.48 6.80
C CYS A 166 -8.77 7.56 5.27
N ALA A 167 -8.80 8.77 4.71
CA ALA A 167 -8.83 8.97 3.26
C ALA A 167 -7.52 8.51 2.57
N MET A 168 -6.36 8.73 3.21
CA MET A 168 -5.08 8.28 2.66
C MET A 168 -4.97 6.75 2.60
N ILE A 169 -5.53 6.05 3.59
CA ILE A 169 -5.54 4.58 3.64
C ILE A 169 -6.32 4.00 2.48
N GLY A 170 -7.54 4.50 2.23
CA GLY A 170 -8.35 4.03 1.11
C GLY A 170 -7.71 4.31 -0.26
N THR A 171 -6.91 5.37 -0.36
CA THR A 171 -6.32 5.82 -1.62
C THR A 171 -5.03 5.09 -1.98
N SER A 172 -4.29 4.59 -0.98
CA SER A 172 -2.96 4.02 -1.15
C SER A 172 -3.02 2.52 -1.46
N ASN A 173 -2.14 2.04 -2.33
CA ASN A 173 -2.02 0.63 -2.70
C ASN A 173 -0.75 -0.01 -2.13
N PHE A 174 -0.74 -1.34 -2.04
CA PHE A 174 0.42 -2.12 -1.60
C PHE A 174 1.19 -2.66 -2.80
N PHE A 175 2.14 -1.86 -3.27
CA PHE A 175 2.83 -2.13 -4.52
C PHE A 175 3.78 -3.34 -4.47
N GLU A 176 4.43 -3.59 -3.33
CA GLU A 176 5.43 -4.66 -3.22
C GLU A 176 4.78 -6.03 -3.44
N LEU A 177 3.62 -6.23 -2.80
CA LEU A 177 2.81 -7.43 -3.00
C LEU A 177 2.29 -7.51 -4.43
N ALA A 178 1.74 -6.41 -4.97
CA ALA A 178 1.18 -6.38 -6.32
C ALA A 178 2.24 -6.71 -7.39
N VAL A 179 3.45 -6.15 -7.28
CA VAL A 179 4.57 -6.41 -8.19
C VAL A 179 5.05 -7.85 -8.06
N ALA A 180 5.22 -8.35 -6.83
CA ALA A 180 5.65 -9.74 -6.60
C ALA A 180 4.68 -10.75 -7.22
N VAL A 181 3.37 -10.55 -7.02
CA VAL A 181 2.32 -11.38 -7.62
C VAL A 181 2.30 -11.18 -9.14
N ALA A 182 2.39 -9.95 -9.66
CA ALA A 182 2.38 -9.73 -11.11
C ALA A 182 3.56 -10.43 -11.82
N ILE A 183 4.76 -10.38 -11.23
CA ILE A 183 5.95 -11.05 -11.78
C ILE A 183 5.81 -12.57 -11.68
N SER A 184 5.30 -13.11 -10.57
CA SER A 184 5.16 -14.56 -10.41
C SER A 184 4.10 -15.17 -11.33
N LEU A 185 3.06 -14.41 -11.69
CA LEU A 185 1.96 -14.89 -12.52
C LEU A 185 2.18 -14.65 -14.01
N PHE A 186 2.64 -13.46 -14.37
CA PHE A 186 2.71 -13.02 -15.76
C PHE A 186 4.15 -12.88 -16.27
N GLY A 187 5.15 -12.99 -15.39
CA GLY A 187 6.55 -12.77 -15.71
C GLY A 187 6.97 -11.30 -15.68
N LEU A 188 8.29 -11.08 -15.59
CA LEU A 188 8.89 -9.75 -15.45
C LEU A 188 8.66 -8.82 -16.65
N SER A 189 8.63 -9.37 -17.86
CA SER A 189 8.48 -8.63 -19.12
C SER A 189 7.01 -8.37 -19.50
N SER A 190 6.06 -8.76 -18.66
CA SER A 190 4.63 -8.60 -18.96
C SER A 190 4.16 -7.16 -18.77
N GLY A 191 3.12 -6.78 -19.51
CA GLY A 191 2.40 -5.53 -19.28
C GLY A 191 1.76 -5.45 -17.89
N ALA A 192 1.48 -6.60 -17.27
CA ALA A 192 0.96 -6.67 -15.91
C ALA A 192 2.00 -6.23 -14.87
N ALA A 193 3.24 -6.70 -14.99
CA ALA A 193 4.35 -6.27 -14.13
C ALA A 193 4.70 -4.79 -14.40
N LEU A 194 4.67 -4.36 -15.67
CA LEU A 194 4.85 -2.96 -16.03
C LEU A 194 3.84 -2.04 -15.34
N ALA A 195 2.56 -2.42 -15.37
CA ALA A 195 1.51 -1.62 -14.74
C ALA A 195 1.70 -1.47 -13.22
N THR A 196 2.21 -2.50 -12.54
CA THR A 196 2.46 -2.41 -11.09
C THR A 196 3.64 -1.49 -10.76
N VAL A 197 4.69 -1.44 -11.58
CA VAL A 197 5.83 -0.52 -11.37
C VAL A 197 5.45 0.92 -11.73
N VAL A 198 4.75 1.12 -12.84
CA VAL A 198 4.22 2.43 -13.23
C VAL A 198 3.26 2.97 -12.17
N GLY A 199 2.46 2.10 -11.54
CA GLY A 199 1.59 2.50 -10.45
C GLY A 199 2.34 3.19 -9.31
N VAL A 200 3.48 2.66 -8.87
CA VAL A 200 4.32 3.28 -7.84
C VAL A 200 4.80 4.67 -8.26
N LEU A 201 5.24 4.80 -9.52
CA LEU A 201 5.74 6.07 -10.06
C LEU A 201 4.68 7.17 -10.02
N VAL A 202 3.43 6.81 -10.28
CA VAL A 202 2.29 7.73 -10.34
C VAL A 202 1.71 7.99 -8.95
N GLU A 203 1.63 6.95 -8.12
CA GLU A 203 0.98 6.99 -6.82
C GLU A 203 1.70 7.93 -5.85
N VAL A 204 3.03 7.87 -5.75
CA VAL A 204 3.78 8.71 -4.78
C VAL A 204 3.56 10.21 -5.01
N PRO A 205 3.69 10.76 -6.24
CA PRO A 205 3.36 12.17 -6.52
C PRO A 205 1.89 12.52 -6.24
N VAL A 206 0.96 11.63 -6.58
CA VAL A 206 -0.49 11.85 -6.33
C VAL A 206 -0.76 11.89 -4.82
N MET A 207 -0.19 10.96 -4.05
CA MET A 207 -0.36 10.95 -2.60
C MET A 207 0.22 12.21 -1.96
N LEU A 208 1.39 12.69 -2.41
CA LEU A 208 1.97 13.95 -1.93
C LEU A 208 1.10 15.17 -2.28
N SER A 209 0.48 15.19 -3.47
CA SER A 209 -0.44 16.27 -3.86
C SER A 209 -1.70 16.27 -2.97
N LEU A 210 -2.25 15.09 -2.68
CA LEU A 210 -3.40 14.88 -1.79
C LEU A 210 -3.08 15.27 -0.35
N VAL A 211 -1.90 14.92 0.15
CA VAL A 211 -1.40 15.36 1.47
C VAL A 211 -1.33 16.88 1.55
N SER A 212 -0.80 17.52 0.51
CA SER A 212 -0.76 18.99 0.42
C SER A 212 -2.16 19.59 0.45
N PHE A 213 -3.10 19.02 -0.30
CA PHE A 213 -4.50 19.44 -0.32
C PHE A 213 -5.19 19.27 1.04
N ALA A 214 -5.05 18.11 1.68
CA ALA A 214 -5.61 17.83 3.01
C ALA A 214 -5.07 18.82 4.05
N ASN A 215 -3.76 19.06 4.05
CA ASN A 215 -3.14 20.01 4.98
C ASN A 215 -3.63 21.45 4.79
N ARG A 216 -3.92 21.87 3.56
CA ARG A 216 -4.51 23.19 3.27
C ARG A 216 -5.97 23.31 3.73
N THR A 217 -6.71 22.22 3.71
CA THR A 217 -8.15 22.16 4.05
C THR A 217 -8.41 21.77 5.50
N LYS A 218 -7.37 21.63 6.32
CA LYS A 218 -7.44 21.28 7.74
C LYS A 218 -8.44 22.12 8.54
N ASN A 219 -8.52 23.43 8.26
CA ASN A 219 -9.39 24.36 9.00
C ASN A 219 -10.89 24.15 8.72
N HIS A 220 -11.25 23.37 7.70
CA HIS A 220 -12.66 23.05 7.42
C HIS A 220 -13.18 21.94 8.33
N PHE A 221 -12.30 21.16 8.94
CA PHE A 221 -12.68 20.05 9.80
C PHE A 221 -12.79 20.51 11.26
N PRO A 222 -13.69 19.89 12.04
CA PRO A 222 -13.77 20.16 13.47
C PRO A 222 -12.45 19.79 14.16
N SER A 223 -12.12 20.60 15.16
CA SER A 223 -10.94 20.49 16.02
C SER A 223 -10.90 19.18 16.81
#